data_AF-A0AAJ7L8C8-F1
#
_entry.id   AF-A0AAJ7L8C8-F1
#
_cell.length_a   1.000
_cell.length_b   1.000
_cell.length_c   1.000
_cell.angle_alpha   90.00
_cell.angle_beta   90.00
_cell.angle_gamma   90.00
#
_symmetry.space_group_name_H-M   'P 1'
#
loop_
_entity.id
_entity.type
_entity.pdbx_description
1 polymer ?
#
loop_
_entity_poly.entity_id
_entity_poly.type
_entity_poly.pdbx_seq_one_letter_code
_entity_poly.pdbx_strand_id
1 'polypeptide(L)'
;MYSKAVALSVLLSSLFHDCALGVEDDDAPVENLLPYLEQCCLLGQEFARSRHSCKAEKLAMLRNRVPVSLGLSNITCSISIASCCEETLEREIHCDQGVKSASAEATCSYQTDLTARACCNWCRAGLKRERLKMSCDELPPEIPLLAREAYMSCCQGSKSPKIKKKCGPNDCSNTSLTTCIDPIERCTYDDQNCHYRCVDSAVSCGVGFQIDEYGRCNDIDECALRTHSCGPQEICQNVYGTYNCKPCNC
;
A
#
# COMPACT_ATOMS: atom_id res chain seq x y z
N MET A 1 -18.15 4.56 -6.43
CA MET A 1 -18.78 3.53 -5.57
C MET A 1 -18.50 2.10 -6.07
N TYR A 2 -17.30 1.81 -6.61
CA TYR A 2 -16.97 0.54 -7.30
C TYR A 2 -15.69 -0.13 -6.77
N SER A 3 -15.44 -0.08 -5.45
CA SER A 3 -14.29 -0.77 -4.83
C SER A 3 -14.67 -1.72 -3.69
N LYS A 4 -15.91 -1.66 -3.17
CA LYS A 4 -16.34 -2.54 -2.09
C LYS A 4 -16.90 -3.89 -2.59
N ALA A 5 -17.48 -3.93 -3.80
CA ALA A 5 -18.20 -5.11 -4.29
C ALA A 5 -17.28 -6.20 -4.84
N VAL A 6 -16.17 -5.85 -5.51
CA VAL A 6 -15.31 -6.82 -6.21
C VAL A 6 -14.43 -7.60 -5.22
N ALA A 7 -13.81 -6.91 -4.26
CA ALA A 7 -13.06 -7.56 -3.17
C ALA A 7 -13.97 -8.47 -2.34
N LEU A 8 -15.20 -8.02 -2.02
CA LEU A 8 -16.18 -8.82 -1.28
C LEU A 8 -16.65 -10.04 -2.09
N SER A 9 -16.86 -9.91 -3.41
CA SER A 9 -17.25 -11.03 -4.27
C SER A 9 -16.13 -12.07 -4.47
N VAL A 10 -14.86 -11.62 -4.54
CA VAL A 10 -13.70 -12.50 -4.67
C VAL A 10 -13.40 -13.23 -3.36
N LEU A 11 -13.60 -12.57 -2.22
CA LEU A 11 -13.45 -13.19 -0.88
C LEU A 11 -14.59 -14.16 -0.57
N LEU A 12 -15.84 -13.84 -0.91
CA LEU A 12 -16.96 -14.76 -0.74
C LEU A 12 -16.79 -16.01 -1.61
N SER A 13 -16.36 -15.87 -2.87
CA SER A 13 -16.18 -17.04 -3.75
C SER A 13 -15.01 -17.95 -3.36
N SER A 14 -13.99 -17.45 -2.66
CA SER A 14 -12.85 -18.22 -2.17
C SER A 14 -13.00 -18.75 -0.74
N LEU A 15 -13.84 -18.13 0.10
CA LEU A 15 -14.21 -18.63 1.43
C LEU A 15 -15.23 -19.78 1.39
N PHE A 16 -16.02 -19.90 0.33
CA PHE A 16 -17.10 -20.89 0.21
C PHE A 16 -16.74 -22.13 -0.63
N HIS A 17 -15.49 -22.32 -1.07
CA HIS A 17 -15.11 -23.49 -1.88
C HIS A 17 -14.55 -24.70 -1.12
N ASP A 18 -14.36 -24.64 0.20
CA ASP A 18 -14.05 -25.83 1.01
C ASP A 18 -14.46 -25.63 2.49
N CYS A 19 -15.68 -26.02 2.85
CA CYS A 19 -16.00 -26.64 4.14
C CYS A 19 -17.45 -27.15 4.15
N ALA A 20 -17.65 -28.33 3.57
CA ALA A 20 -18.77 -29.20 3.86
C ALA A 20 -18.38 -30.16 4.99
N LEU A 21 -18.17 -29.66 6.21
CA LEU A 21 -18.18 -30.46 7.45
C LEU A 21 -18.69 -29.57 8.58
N GLY A 22 -19.85 -29.94 9.14
CA GLY A 22 -20.55 -29.15 10.13
C GLY A 22 -19.75 -28.90 11.40
N VAL A 23 -19.76 -27.66 11.86
CA VAL A 23 -19.59 -27.26 13.26
C VAL A 23 -20.55 -26.08 13.46
N GLU A 24 -21.53 -26.27 14.33
CA GLU A 24 -22.39 -25.19 14.85
C GLU A 24 -21.63 -24.45 15.97
N ASP A 25 -21.87 -23.14 16.02
CA ASP A 25 -21.66 -22.18 17.12
C ASP A 25 -20.24 -21.68 17.47
N ASP A 26 -19.90 -20.50 16.93
CA ASP A 26 -19.55 -19.29 17.70
C ASP A 26 -19.45 -18.08 16.74
N ASP A 27 -20.59 -17.50 16.37
CA ASP A 27 -20.67 -16.27 15.57
C ASP A 27 -20.20 -15.05 16.40
N ALA A 28 -18.89 -14.86 16.50
CA ALA A 28 -18.32 -13.53 16.73
C ALA A 28 -18.08 -12.86 15.36
N PRO A 29 -18.69 -11.70 15.06
CA PRO A 29 -18.35 -10.99 13.83
C PRO A 29 -16.86 -10.63 13.90
N VAL A 30 -16.09 -11.00 12.86
CA VAL A 30 -14.68 -10.63 12.75
C VAL A 30 -14.59 -9.12 12.58
N GLU A 31 -14.63 -8.39 13.70
CA GLU A 31 -14.77 -6.93 13.79
C GLU A 31 -13.61 -6.17 13.12
N ASN A 32 -12.55 -6.88 12.70
CA ASN A 32 -11.33 -6.32 12.13
C ASN A 32 -10.97 -6.82 10.73
N LEU A 33 -11.81 -7.63 10.06
CA LEU A 33 -11.50 -8.19 8.74
C LEU A 33 -11.47 -7.13 7.63
N LEU A 34 -12.51 -6.30 7.55
CA LEU A 34 -12.63 -5.26 6.52
C LEU A 34 -11.50 -4.21 6.58
N PRO A 35 -11.18 -3.58 7.73
CA PRO A 35 -10.10 -2.59 7.80
C PRO A 35 -8.72 -3.20 7.53
N TYR A 36 -8.48 -4.45 7.93
CA TYR A 36 -7.25 -5.16 7.62
C TYR A 36 -7.07 -5.39 6.12
N LEU A 37 -8.13 -5.84 5.43
CA LEU A 37 -8.11 -6.01 3.98
C LEU A 37 -8.00 -4.70 3.22
N GLU A 38 -8.59 -3.62 3.74
CA GLU A 38 -8.44 -2.28 3.14
C GLU A 38 -6.99 -1.82 3.17
N GLN A 39 -6.29 -2.00 4.29
CA GLN A 39 -4.86 -1.69 4.40
C GLN A 39 -4.00 -2.55 3.45
N CYS A 40 -4.27 -3.85 3.37
CA CYS A 40 -3.60 -4.75 2.43
C CYS A 40 -3.85 -4.34 0.97
N CYS A 41 -5.09 -3.99 0.63
CA CYS A 41 -5.45 -3.52 -0.70
C CYS A 41 -4.71 -2.24 -1.06
N LEU A 42 -4.63 -1.25 -0.15
CA LEU A 42 -3.91 0.01 -0.36
C LEU A 42 -2.44 -0.22 -0.69
N LEU A 43 -1.76 -1.13 0.00
CA LEU A 43 -0.37 -1.50 -0.34
C LEU A 43 -0.24 -2.06 -1.76
N GLY A 44 -1.21 -2.87 -2.21
CA GLY A 44 -1.27 -3.36 -3.58
C GLY A 44 -1.42 -2.23 -4.61
N GLN A 45 -2.28 -1.26 -4.31
CA GLN A 45 -2.51 -0.08 -5.18
C GLN A 45 -1.26 0.81 -5.27
N GLU A 46 -0.58 1.09 -4.16
CA GLU A 46 0.66 1.87 -4.13
C GLU A 46 1.80 1.15 -4.89
N PHE A 47 1.85 -0.18 -4.80
CA PHE A 47 2.85 -0.96 -5.52
C PHE A 47 2.63 -0.95 -7.03
N ALA A 48 1.38 -1.05 -7.49
CA ALA A 48 1.03 -0.94 -8.91
C ALA A 48 1.52 0.39 -9.49
N ARG A 49 1.23 1.50 -8.79
CA ARG A 49 1.62 2.88 -9.15
C ARG A 49 3.12 3.13 -9.21
N SER A 50 3.90 2.49 -8.34
CA SER A 50 5.35 2.74 -8.23
C SER A 50 6.18 1.83 -9.14
N ARG A 51 5.70 0.63 -9.51
CA ARG A 51 6.52 -0.40 -10.15
C ARG A 51 5.95 -0.99 -11.44
N HIS A 52 4.74 -0.59 -11.88
CA HIS A 52 4.04 -1.10 -13.07
C HIS A 52 4.09 -2.64 -13.22
N SER A 53 4.12 -3.40 -12.11
CA SER A 53 4.28 -4.85 -12.13
C SER A 53 3.68 -5.46 -10.87
N CYS A 54 2.78 -6.44 -11.04
CA CYS A 54 2.12 -7.15 -9.93
C CYS A 54 2.59 -8.60 -9.79
N LYS A 55 3.85 -8.87 -10.14
CA LYS A 55 4.42 -10.23 -10.03
C LYS A 55 4.48 -10.68 -8.57
N ALA A 56 4.04 -11.92 -8.34
CA ALA A 56 3.93 -12.51 -7.00
C ALA A 56 5.23 -12.46 -6.18
N GLU A 57 6.40 -12.63 -6.81
CA GLU A 57 7.69 -12.61 -6.09
C GLU A 57 7.98 -11.25 -5.44
N LYS A 58 7.50 -10.16 -6.04
CA LYS A 58 7.69 -8.80 -5.52
C LYS A 58 6.66 -8.43 -4.45
N LEU A 59 5.45 -8.99 -4.57
CA LEU A 59 4.34 -8.71 -3.64
C LEU A 59 4.49 -9.45 -2.30
N ALA A 60 5.20 -10.59 -2.29
CA ALA A 60 5.40 -11.41 -1.09
C ALA A 60 6.02 -10.66 0.10
N MET A 61 6.78 -9.59 -0.14
CA MET A 61 7.42 -8.78 0.90
C MET A 61 6.49 -7.73 1.53
N LEU A 62 5.34 -7.43 0.90
CA LEU A 62 4.42 -6.39 1.37
C LEU A 62 3.51 -6.87 2.49
N ARG A 63 3.18 -8.17 2.51
CA ARG A 63 2.24 -8.76 3.45
C ARG A 63 2.64 -8.58 4.93
N ASN A 64 3.95 -8.52 5.21
CA ASN A 64 4.49 -8.35 6.56
C ASN A 64 4.45 -6.88 7.04
N ARG A 65 4.03 -5.93 6.19
CA ARG A 65 3.89 -4.52 6.56
C ARG A 65 2.57 -4.22 7.27
N VAL A 66 1.59 -5.13 7.18
CA VAL A 66 0.31 -4.99 7.87
C VAL A 66 0.32 -5.95 9.07
N PRO A 67 0.15 -5.45 10.31
CA PRO A 67 0.08 -6.31 11.47
C PRO A 67 -1.17 -7.19 11.39
N VAL A 68 -0.98 -8.50 11.58
CA VAL A 68 -2.07 -9.48 11.53
C VAL A 68 -3.03 -9.22 12.68
N SER A 69 -4.30 -8.94 12.38
CA SER A 69 -5.34 -8.81 13.42
C SER A 69 -5.74 -10.19 13.95
N LEU A 70 -6.17 -10.25 15.22
CA LEU A 70 -6.55 -11.48 15.90
C LEU A 70 -7.57 -12.28 15.07
N GLY A 71 -7.24 -13.54 14.74
CA GLY A 71 -8.09 -14.43 13.93
C GLY A 71 -7.94 -14.32 12.41
N LEU A 72 -7.05 -13.47 11.89
CA LEU A 72 -6.81 -13.32 10.44
C LEU A 72 -5.49 -13.97 10.01
N SER A 73 -5.40 -14.32 8.72
CA SER A 73 -4.19 -14.90 8.13
C SER A 73 -3.45 -13.92 7.22
N ASN A 74 -2.13 -14.09 7.13
CA ASN A 74 -1.28 -13.35 6.21
C ASN A 74 -1.55 -13.72 4.73
N ILE A 75 -2.15 -14.88 4.50
CA ILE A 75 -2.56 -15.34 3.16
C ILE A 75 -3.70 -14.45 2.63
N THR A 76 -4.68 -14.12 3.47
CA THR A 76 -5.81 -13.24 3.09
C THR A 76 -5.32 -11.83 2.70
N CYS A 77 -4.32 -11.30 3.42
CA CYS A 77 -3.65 -10.05 3.05
C CYS A 77 -2.91 -10.16 1.71
N SER A 78 -2.20 -11.28 1.49
CA SER A 78 -1.45 -11.52 0.26
C SER A 78 -2.36 -11.55 -0.98
N ILE A 79 -3.54 -12.19 -0.87
CA ILE A 79 -4.56 -12.22 -1.93
C ILE A 79 -5.09 -10.81 -2.19
N SER A 80 -5.41 -10.06 -1.13
CA SER A 80 -5.91 -8.69 -1.24
C SER A 80 -4.90 -7.75 -1.91
N ILE A 81 -3.61 -7.84 -1.54
CA ILE A 81 -2.52 -7.09 -2.17
C ILE A 81 -2.44 -7.40 -3.67
N ALA A 82 -2.44 -8.70 -4.04
CA ALA A 82 -2.29 -9.11 -5.43
C ALA A 82 -3.46 -8.65 -6.30
N SER A 83 -4.69 -8.90 -5.86
CA SER A 83 -5.90 -8.53 -6.58
C SER A 83 -6.00 -7.01 -6.77
N CYS A 84 -5.76 -6.23 -5.72
CA CYS A 84 -5.80 -4.77 -5.82
C CYS A 84 -4.66 -4.19 -6.66
N CYS A 85 -3.49 -4.83 -6.68
CA CYS A 85 -2.39 -4.43 -7.56
C CYS A 85 -2.78 -4.61 -9.04
N GLU A 86 -3.22 -5.82 -9.42
CA GLU A 86 -3.56 -6.14 -10.81
C GLU A 86 -4.70 -5.26 -11.32
N GLU A 87 -5.77 -5.10 -10.53
CA GLU A 87 -6.89 -4.24 -10.88
C GLU A 87 -6.45 -2.77 -11.05
N THR A 88 -5.55 -2.27 -10.21
CA THR A 88 -5.04 -0.90 -10.33
C THR A 88 -4.21 -0.74 -11.59
N LEU A 89 -3.33 -1.70 -11.89
CA LEU A 89 -2.49 -1.68 -13.08
C LEU A 89 -3.34 -1.70 -14.37
N GLU A 90 -4.39 -2.51 -14.41
CA GLU A 90 -5.32 -2.55 -15.54
C GLU A 90 -6.06 -1.22 -15.72
N ARG A 91 -6.52 -0.61 -14.63
CA ARG A 91 -7.17 0.72 -14.67
C ARG A 91 -6.23 1.80 -15.19
N GLU A 92 -4.95 1.78 -14.81
CA GLU A 92 -3.94 2.70 -15.35
C GLU A 92 -3.73 2.51 -16.85
N ILE A 93 -3.62 1.27 -17.34
CA ILE A 93 -3.47 0.97 -18.78
C ILE A 93 -4.65 1.56 -19.57
N HIS A 94 -5.89 1.36 -19.10
CA HIS A 94 -7.07 1.93 -19.75
C HIS A 94 -7.10 3.46 -19.66
N CYS A 95 -6.71 4.03 -18.52
CA CYS A 95 -6.62 5.48 -18.36
C CYS A 95 -5.64 6.11 -19.36
N ASP A 96 -4.46 5.50 -19.53
CA ASP A 96 -3.45 5.92 -20.51
C ASP A 96 -3.98 5.90 -21.94
N GLN A 97 -4.77 4.89 -22.31
CA GLN A 97 -5.45 4.83 -23.61
C GLN A 97 -6.44 6.00 -23.78
N GLY A 98 -7.19 6.32 -22.73
CA GLY A 98 -8.09 7.48 -22.68
C GLY A 98 -7.36 8.82 -22.86
N VAL A 99 -6.26 9.01 -22.13
CA VAL A 99 -5.40 10.21 -22.22
C VAL A 99 -4.81 10.38 -23.62
N LYS A 100 -4.29 9.29 -24.22
CA LYS A 100 -3.78 9.29 -25.60
C LYS A 100 -4.87 9.67 -26.60
N SER A 101 -6.08 9.13 -26.42
CA SER A 101 -7.21 9.43 -27.29
C SER A 101 -7.64 10.90 -27.22
N ALA A 102 -7.69 11.48 -26.02
CA ALA A 102 -7.97 12.90 -25.82
C ALA A 102 -6.89 13.79 -26.46
N SER A 103 -5.62 13.40 -26.35
CA SER A 103 -4.47 14.12 -26.94
C SER A 103 -4.46 14.07 -28.47
N ALA A 104 -5.00 13.00 -29.06
CA ALA A 104 -5.18 12.86 -30.51
C ALA A 104 -6.44 13.57 -31.06
N GLU A 105 -7.06 14.44 -30.25
CA GLU A 105 -8.31 15.16 -30.57
C GLU A 105 -9.53 14.26 -30.86
N ALA A 106 -9.46 12.96 -30.51
CA ALA A 106 -10.57 12.04 -30.69
C ALA A 106 -11.72 12.31 -29.70
N THR A 107 -12.94 11.93 -30.08
CA THR A 107 -14.12 12.03 -29.21
C THR A 107 -14.08 10.95 -28.13
N CYS A 108 -14.18 11.34 -26.86
CA CYS A 108 -14.14 10.39 -25.74
C CYS A 108 -15.32 9.41 -25.70
N SER A 109 -16.41 9.72 -26.40
CA SER A 109 -17.58 8.83 -26.51
C SER A 109 -17.29 7.49 -27.20
N TYR A 110 -16.19 7.38 -27.96
CA TYR A 110 -15.80 6.12 -28.61
C TYR A 110 -15.14 5.11 -27.66
N GLN A 111 -14.77 5.53 -26.45
CA GLN A 111 -14.17 4.65 -25.46
C GLN A 111 -15.24 3.72 -24.88
N THR A 112 -15.07 2.41 -25.07
CA THR A 112 -15.96 1.38 -24.51
C THR A 112 -15.71 1.17 -23.03
N ASP A 113 -14.44 1.25 -22.60
CA ASP A 113 -14.07 1.17 -21.20
C ASP A 113 -14.43 2.45 -20.42
N LEU A 114 -14.99 2.26 -19.23
CA LEU A 114 -15.44 3.36 -18.36
C LEU A 114 -14.27 4.18 -17.83
N THR A 115 -13.15 3.55 -17.50
CA THR A 115 -11.94 4.20 -16.98
C THR A 115 -11.26 5.02 -18.07
N ALA A 116 -11.08 4.44 -19.26
CA ALA A 116 -10.55 5.12 -20.43
C ALA A 116 -11.41 6.33 -20.80
N ARG A 117 -12.74 6.18 -20.82
CA ARG A 117 -13.66 7.29 -21.10
C ARG A 117 -13.58 8.41 -20.06
N ALA A 118 -13.52 8.06 -18.78
CA ALA A 118 -13.38 9.03 -17.70
C ALA A 118 -12.06 9.81 -17.82
N CYS A 119 -10.94 9.12 -17.97
CA CYS A 119 -9.62 9.75 -18.13
C CYS A 119 -9.53 10.60 -19.38
N CYS A 120 -10.13 10.15 -20.49
CA CYS A 120 -10.24 10.96 -21.71
C CYS A 120 -10.98 12.29 -21.45
N ASN A 121 -12.12 12.25 -20.77
CA ASN A 121 -12.90 13.45 -20.45
C ASN A 121 -12.13 14.44 -19.55
N TRP A 122 -11.47 13.92 -18.51
CA TRP A 122 -10.66 14.75 -17.60
C TRP A 122 -9.42 15.32 -18.28
N CYS A 123 -8.72 14.53 -19.10
CA CYS A 123 -7.63 15.03 -19.94
C CYS A 123 -8.10 16.14 -20.90
N ARG A 124 -9.27 15.99 -21.55
CA ARG A 124 -9.84 17.06 -22.39
C ARG A 124 -10.15 18.34 -21.62
N ALA A 125 -10.62 18.22 -20.38
CA ALA A 125 -10.81 19.38 -19.51
C ALA A 125 -9.47 20.08 -19.22
N GLY A 126 -8.39 19.31 -19.01
CA GLY A 126 -7.03 19.80 -18.87
C GLY A 126 -6.53 20.53 -20.13
N LEU A 127 -6.62 19.89 -21.30
CA LEU A 127 -6.23 20.51 -22.59
C LEU A 127 -6.98 21.81 -22.85
N LYS A 128 -8.26 21.89 -22.45
CA LYS A 128 -9.06 23.12 -22.60
C LYS A 128 -8.48 24.27 -21.76
N ARG A 129 -8.09 23.99 -20.51
CA ARG A 129 -7.45 24.99 -19.62
C ARG A 129 -6.10 25.44 -20.19
N GLU A 130 -5.31 24.49 -20.69
CA GLU A 130 -4.02 24.78 -21.33
C GLU A 130 -4.18 25.68 -22.56
N ARG A 131 -5.11 25.35 -23.46
CA ARG A 131 -5.43 26.15 -24.67
C ARG A 131 -5.86 27.57 -24.31
N LEU A 132 -6.57 27.73 -23.19
CA LEU A 132 -7.00 29.03 -22.67
C LEU A 132 -5.90 29.75 -21.88
N LYS A 133 -4.71 29.16 -21.75
CA LYS A 133 -3.58 29.68 -20.93
C LYS A 133 -3.99 29.97 -19.48
N MET A 134 -4.95 29.21 -18.96
CA MET A 134 -5.36 29.31 -17.56
C MET A 134 -4.46 28.46 -16.68
N SER A 135 -4.38 28.81 -15.39
CA SER A 135 -3.75 27.94 -14.40
C SER A 135 -4.47 26.60 -14.31
N CYS A 136 -3.70 25.54 -14.08
CA CYS A 136 -4.23 24.24 -13.72
C CYS A 136 -4.64 24.29 -12.24
N ASP A 137 -5.85 24.74 -11.98
CA ASP A 137 -6.41 24.78 -10.64
C ASP A 137 -6.51 23.36 -10.06
N GLU A 138 -6.32 23.23 -8.75
CA GLU A 138 -6.52 21.96 -8.05
C GLU A 138 -7.99 21.54 -8.13
N LEU A 139 -8.21 20.25 -8.41
CA LEU A 139 -9.54 19.67 -8.45
C LEU A 139 -10.04 19.37 -7.02
N PRO A 140 -11.36 19.39 -6.79
CA PRO A 140 -11.94 19.00 -5.50
C PRO A 140 -11.48 17.60 -5.06
N PRO A 141 -11.32 17.36 -3.74
CA PRO A 141 -10.81 16.11 -3.20
C PRO A 141 -11.71 14.89 -3.49
N GLU A 142 -12.99 15.11 -3.82
CA GLU A 142 -13.94 14.06 -4.21
C GLU A 142 -13.62 13.46 -5.58
N ILE A 143 -12.78 14.12 -6.38
CA ILE A 143 -12.37 13.62 -7.69
C ILE A 143 -11.35 12.50 -7.51
N PRO A 144 -11.57 11.31 -8.13
CA PRO A 144 -10.64 10.20 -8.02
C PRO A 144 -9.21 10.57 -8.46
N LEU A 145 -8.21 10.04 -7.75
CA LEU A 145 -6.78 10.30 -8.00
C LEU A 145 -6.40 10.11 -9.48
N LEU A 146 -6.85 9.01 -10.09
CA LEU A 146 -6.55 8.68 -11.49
C LEU A 146 -7.13 9.70 -12.48
N ALA A 147 -8.32 10.25 -12.18
CA ALA A 147 -8.92 11.32 -12.98
C ALA A 147 -8.16 12.65 -12.84
N ARG A 148 -7.69 12.96 -11.63
CA ARG A 148 -6.86 14.13 -11.36
C ARG A 148 -5.52 14.06 -12.08
N GLU A 149 -4.88 12.89 -12.09
CA GLU A 149 -3.65 12.63 -12.84
C GLU A 149 -3.86 12.81 -14.36
N ALA A 150 -4.96 12.26 -14.89
CA ALA A 150 -5.33 12.45 -16.30
C ALA A 150 -5.58 13.93 -16.65
N TYR A 151 -6.26 14.69 -15.79
CA TYR A 151 -6.43 16.13 -15.97
C TYR A 151 -5.08 16.87 -15.96
N MET A 152 -4.25 16.62 -14.95
CA MET A 152 -2.98 17.33 -14.77
C MET A 152 -1.97 17.03 -15.88
N SER A 153 -1.87 15.77 -16.32
CA SER A 153 -0.97 15.35 -17.41
C SER A 153 -1.24 16.09 -18.72
N CYS A 154 -2.51 16.45 -18.96
CA CYS A 154 -2.95 17.16 -20.16
C CYS A 154 -3.14 18.67 -19.96
N CYS A 155 -3.26 19.15 -18.73
CA CYS A 155 -3.35 20.59 -18.44
C CYS A 155 -1.99 21.28 -18.52
N GLN A 156 -0.93 20.56 -18.12
CA GLN A 156 0.44 21.06 -18.20
C GLN A 156 1.14 20.67 -19.51
N GLY A 157 0.40 20.08 -20.47
CA GLY A 157 0.85 19.68 -21.80
C GLY A 157 2.23 19.07 -21.84
N SER A 158 2.47 17.93 -21.20
CA SER A 158 3.80 17.27 -21.18
C SER A 158 4.98 18.19 -20.79
N LYS A 159 4.72 19.36 -20.19
CA LYS A 159 5.59 20.04 -19.23
C LYS A 159 5.20 19.64 -17.82
N SER A 160 4.88 18.37 -17.59
CA SER A 160 5.58 17.76 -16.46
C SER A 160 7.06 18.06 -16.72
N PRO A 161 7.84 18.60 -15.78
CA PRO A 161 9.24 18.28 -15.84
C PRO A 161 9.26 16.75 -15.89
N LYS A 162 9.48 16.19 -17.10
CA LYS A 162 10.42 15.10 -17.19
C LYS A 162 11.65 15.73 -16.58
N ILE A 163 11.75 15.63 -15.26
CA ILE A 163 13.04 15.63 -14.66
C ILE A 163 13.61 14.39 -15.34
N LYS A 164 14.28 14.60 -16.48
CA LYS A 164 15.40 13.78 -16.87
C LYS A 164 16.35 14.02 -15.71
N LYS A 165 16.10 13.35 -14.59
CA LYS A 165 17.01 13.31 -13.47
C LYS A 165 18.22 12.68 -14.13
N LYS A 166 19.23 13.51 -14.41
CA LYS A 166 20.54 12.97 -14.71
C LYS A 166 20.88 12.18 -13.46
N CYS A 167 20.82 10.87 -13.58
CA CYS A 167 21.27 9.96 -12.55
C CYS A 167 22.70 10.40 -12.18
N GLY A 168 22.90 10.75 -10.91
CA GLY A 168 24.25 10.88 -10.38
C GLY A 168 24.95 9.52 -10.43
N PRO A 169 26.29 9.47 -10.41
CA PRO A 169 27.02 8.21 -10.40
C PRO A 169 26.61 7.37 -9.18
N ASN A 170 26.36 6.09 -9.43
CA ASN A 170 25.94 5.06 -8.49
C ASN A 170 26.83 4.98 -7.24
N ASP A 171 26.22 4.81 -6.07
CA ASP A 171 26.90 4.21 -4.91
C ASP A 171 26.14 2.98 -4.35
N CYS A 172 25.45 2.27 -5.24
CA CYS A 172 24.92 0.93 -4.98
C CYS A 172 25.25 0.06 -6.18
N SER A 173 26.50 -0.39 -6.27
CA SER A 173 26.91 -1.35 -7.29
C SER A 173 26.67 -2.76 -6.78
N ASN A 174 25.66 -3.40 -7.37
CA ASN A 174 25.41 -4.83 -7.47
C ASN A 174 24.30 -5.44 -6.57
N THR A 175 23.56 -6.36 -7.18
CA THR A 175 22.36 -7.07 -6.72
C THR A 175 22.63 -8.12 -5.63
N SER A 176 23.36 -7.77 -4.59
CA SER A 176 23.40 -8.54 -3.34
C SER A 176 23.25 -7.57 -2.19
N LEU A 177 22.41 -7.94 -1.22
CA LEU A 177 22.30 -7.25 0.07
C LEU A 177 23.70 -6.91 0.59
N THR A 178 23.85 -5.70 1.17
CA THR A 178 25.04 -5.08 1.76
C THR A 178 26.03 -4.38 0.82
N THR A 179 25.96 -3.03 0.82
CA THR A 179 27.04 -2.19 1.38
C THR A 179 26.58 -0.72 1.48
N CYS A 180 25.82 -0.40 2.53
CA CYS A 180 25.94 0.92 3.16
C CYS A 180 27.20 0.90 4.03
N ILE A 181 27.89 2.02 4.18
CA ILE A 181 29.11 2.11 5.02
C ILE A 181 28.77 1.81 6.49
N ASP A 182 27.52 2.04 6.89
CA ASP A 182 27.00 1.80 8.23
C ASP A 182 26.18 0.49 8.32
N PRO A 183 26.44 -0.39 9.31
CA PRO A 183 25.66 -1.61 9.54
C PRO A 183 24.19 -1.38 9.96
N ILE A 184 23.79 -0.16 10.32
CA ILE A 184 22.44 0.23 10.74
C ILE A 184 21.62 0.79 9.57
N GLU A 185 22.21 1.00 8.41
CA GLU A 185 21.53 1.55 7.24
C GLU A 185 21.00 0.48 6.28
N ARG A 186 19.88 0.76 5.60
CA ARG A 186 19.37 -0.06 4.50
C ARG A 186 19.29 0.73 3.20
N CYS A 187 19.56 0.03 2.10
CA CYS A 187 19.34 0.57 0.76
C CYS A 187 17.83 0.65 0.48
N THR A 188 17.31 1.88 0.39
CA THR A 188 15.95 2.14 -0.05
C THR A 188 15.97 2.89 -1.38
N TYR A 189 15.00 2.62 -2.24
CA TYR A 189 14.89 3.29 -3.52
C TYR A 189 14.14 4.61 -3.31
N ASP A 190 14.79 5.73 -3.64
CA ASP A 190 14.22 7.07 -3.55
C ASP A 190 13.49 7.41 -4.85
N ASP A 191 12.16 7.30 -4.87
CA ASP A 191 11.32 7.63 -6.03
C ASP A 191 11.42 9.12 -6.43
N GLN A 192 11.78 9.98 -5.48
CA GLN A 192 11.94 11.41 -5.72
C GLN A 192 13.29 11.73 -6.37
N ASN A 193 14.26 10.80 -6.38
CA ASN A 193 15.58 11.01 -6.98
C ASN A 193 16.07 9.86 -7.87
N CYS A 194 15.26 8.82 -8.08
CA CYS A 194 15.54 7.63 -8.90
C CYS A 194 16.93 7.02 -8.65
N HIS A 195 17.33 6.90 -7.37
CA HIS A 195 18.56 6.24 -6.96
C HIS A 195 18.31 5.40 -5.70
N TYR A 196 19.19 4.45 -5.42
CA TYR A 196 19.24 3.81 -4.11
C TYR A 196 19.98 4.72 -3.15
N ARG A 197 19.39 5.04 -2.01
CA ARG A 197 20.03 5.75 -0.90
C ARG A 197 20.07 4.88 0.34
N CYS A 198 21.14 5.02 1.10
CA CYS A 198 21.17 4.56 2.48
C CYS A 198 20.29 5.50 3.31
N VAL A 199 19.35 4.93 4.05
CA VAL A 199 18.59 5.65 5.07
C VAL A 199 18.90 4.99 6.40
N ASP A 200 18.96 5.81 7.44
CA ASP A 200 18.98 5.34 8.83
C ASP A 200 17.85 4.33 8.98
N SER A 201 18.19 3.04 9.11
CA SER A 201 17.25 2.03 9.59
C SER A 201 17.23 2.07 11.10
N ALA A 202 17.13 3.30 11.65
CA ALA A 202 16.49 3.54 12.93
C ALA A 202 15.01 3.18 12.80
N VAL A 203 14.75 1.88 12.58
CA VAL A 203 13.63 1.20 13.19
C VAL A 203 13.95 1.25 14.68
N SER A 204 13.74 2.42 15.30
CA SER A 204 13.41 2.44 16.71
C SER A 204 12.08 1.72 16.75
N CYS A 205 12.12 0.41 17.00
CA CYS A 205 10.96 -0.28 17.49
C CYS A 205 10.46 0.57 18.66
N GLY A 206 9.22 1.04 18.58
CA GLY A 206 8.67 1.93 19.59
C GLY A 206 8.83 1.33 20.99
N VAL A 207 8.58 2.12 22.04
CA VAL A 207 8.63 1.60 23.41
C VAL A 207 7.79 0.32 23.52
N GLY A 208 8.37 -0.74 24.10
CA GLY A 208 7.74 -2.08 24.20
C GLY A 208 8.14 -3.07 23.10
N PHE A 209 9.02 -2.70 22.17
CA PHE A 209 9.44 -3.57 21.07
C PHE A 209 10.96 -3.59 20.88
N GLN A 210 11.51 -4.77 20.57
CA GLN A 210 12.93 -4.98 20.27
C GLN A 210 13.12 -5.42 18.82
N ILE A 211 14.22 -4.99 18.21
CA ILE A 211 14.57 -5.37 16.85
C ILE A 211 15.28 -6.74 16.83
N ASP A 212 14.92 -7.62 15.91
CA ASP A 212 15.66 -8.88 15.67
C ASP A 212 16.75 -8.76 14.62
N GLU A 213 17.49 -9.86 14.41
CA GLU A 213 18.58 -9.98 13.43
C GLU A 213 18.12 -9.73 11.97
N TYR A 214 16.81 -9.83 11.70
CA TYR A 214 16.20 -9.56 10.41
C TYR A 214 15.58 -8.16 10.34
N GLY A 215 15.67 -7.38 11.42
CA GLY A 215 15.17 -6.03 11.47
C GLY A 215 13.67 -5.88 11.72
N ARG A 216 13.02 -6.92 12.24
CA ARG A 216 11.60 -6.92 12.60
C ARG A 216 11.43 -6.47 14.05
N CYS A 217 10.35 -5.74 14.34
CA CYS A 217 10.00 -5.37 15.70
C CYS A 217 9.19 -6.50 16.34
N ASN A 218 9.79 -7.14 17.33
CA ASN A 218 9.14 -8.14 18.16
C ASN A 218 8.79 -7.51 19.50
N ASP A 219 7.65 -7.93 20.05
CA ASP A 219 7.22 -7.53 21.38
C ASP A 219 8.28 -7.88 22.44
N ILE A 220 8.52 -6.96 23.37
CA ILE A 220 9.37 -7.22 24.53
C ILE A 220 8.49 -7.87 25.58
N ASP A 221 8.76 -9.12 25.94
CA ASP A 221 8.06 -9.74 27.07
C ASP A 221 8.66 -9.26 28.39
N GLU A 222 8.18 -8.12 28.91
CA GLU A 222 8.70 -7.57 30.16
C GLU A 222 8.42 -8.46 31.38
N CYS A 223 7.44 -9.36 31.28
CA CYS A 223 7.12 -10.35 32.32
C CYS A 223 8.15 -11.48 32.35
N ALA A 224 8.53 -12.02 31.20
CA ALA A 224 9.59 -13.02 31.09
C ALA A 224 10.97 -12.44 31.45
N LEU A 225 11.23 -11.19 31.02
CA LEU A 225 12.49 -10.50 31.28
C LEU A 225 12.57 -9.90 32.68
N ARG A 226 11.46 -9.89 33.45
CA ARG A 226 11.35 -9.27 34.77
C ARG A 226 11.76 -7.79 34.80
N THR A 227 11.49 -7.09 33.69
CA THR A 227 11.73 -5.65 33.52
C THR A 227 10.48 -4.82 33.80
N HIS A 228 9.35 -5.45 34.11
CA HIS A 228 8.11 -4.80 34.51
C HIS A 228 8.24 -4.04 35.84
N SER A 229 7.40 -3.02 36.04
CA SER A 229 7.32 -2.23 37.28
C SER A 229 6.10 -2.57 38.16
N CYS A 230 5.50 -3.75 37.98
CA CYS A 230 4.40 -4.22 38.84
C CYS A 230 4.79 -4.28 40.32
N GLY A 231 3.84 -3.90 41.19
CA GLY A 231 3.99 -3.92 42.64
C GLY A 231 4.04 -5.34 43.22
N PRO A 232 4.45 -5.49 44.50
CA PRO A 232 4.62 -6.78 45.16
C PRO A 232 3.31 -7.59 45.36
N GLN A 233 2.14 -6.99 45.14
CA GLN A 233 0.82 -7.65 45.16
C GLN A 233 0.17 -7.71 43.77
N GLU A 234 0.96 -7.53 42.71
CA GLU A 234 0.49 -7.53 41.34
C GLU A 234 1.18 -8.62 40.51
N ILE A 235 0.44 -9.21 39.59
CA ILE A 235 0.94 -10.18 38.61
C ILE A 235 1.14 -9.46 37.29
N CYS A 236 2.32 -9.64 36.69
CA CYS A 236 2.64 -9.15 35.36
C CYS A 236 1.95 -10.03 34.30
N GLN A 237 1.26 -9.38 33.37
CA GLN A 237 0.69 -9.98 32.17
C GLN A 237 1.28 -9.29 30.94
N ASN A 238 2.00 -10.04 30.12
CA ASN A 238 2.59 -9.50 28.90
C ASN A 238 1.49 -9.20 27.87
N VAL A 239 1.59 -8.07 27.18
CA VAL A 239 0.64 -7.61 26.16
C VAL A 239 1.43 -7.07 24.97
N TYR A 240 0.90 -7.18 23.76
CA TYR A 240 1.63 -6.69 22.60
C TYR A 240 1.92 -5.16 22.69
N GLY A 241 3.20 -4.83 22.78
CA GLY A 241 3.76 -3.49 22.92
C GLY A 241 3.82 -2.94 24.34
N THR A 242 3.45 -3.71 25.38
CA THR A 242 3.45 -3.24 26.78
C THR A 242 3.18 -4.39 27.78
N TYR A 243 3.14 -4.11 29.08
CA TYR A 243 2.68 -5.06 30.09
C TYR A 243 1.56 -4.47 30.95
N ASN A 244 0.69 -5.34 31.44
CA ASN A 244 -0.33 -5.00 32.42
C ASN A 244 0.01 -5.60 33.78
N CYS A 245 -0.17 -4.82 34.84
CA CYS A 245 -0.13 -5.31 36.21
C CYS A 245 -1.55 -5.55 36.68
N LYS A 246 -1.85 -6.77 37.11
CA LYS A 246 -3.16 -7.14 37.66
C LYS A 246 -3.03 -7.39 39.16
N PRO A 247 -3.91 -6.86 40.00
CA PRO A 247 -3.91 -7.19 41.42
C PRO A 247 -4.09 -8.69 41.58
N CYS A 248 -3.24 -9.27 42.42
CA CYS A 248 -3.35 -10.65 42.85
C CYS A 248 -4.50 -10.72 43.86
N ASN A 249 -5.74 -10.80 43.37
CA ASN A 249 -6.88 -11.08 44.26
C ASN A 249 -6.80 -12.57 44.64
N CYS A 250 -6.36 -12.80 45.89
CA CYS A 250 -6.57 -14.06 46.58
C CYS A 250 -8.05 -14.30 46.88
#